data_AF-A0A3G6PAL6-F1
#
_entry.id   AF-A0A3G6PAL6-F1
#
_cell.length_a   1.000
_cell.length_b   1.000
_cell.length_c   1.000
_cell.angle_alpha   90.00
_cell.angle_beta   90.00
_cell.angle_gamma   90.00
#
_symmetry.space_group_name_H-M   'P 1'
#
loop_
_entity.id
_entity.type
_entity.pdbx_description
1 polymer ?
#
loop_
_entity_poly.entity_id
_entity_poly.type
_entity_poly.pdbx_seq_one_letter_code
_entity_poly.pdbx_strand_id
1 'polypeptide(L)'
;MKYIITFLLYLGTFFCNAQTITLKQLSECQADLYPCPNYTNAKDNTNLLGKFVGTWKGTSVDGRTYEFRFSKKDDDGGWLNDIFWDILVGRMTIKKSDGSILESTMSVSDASTHFKGHFFDKNLTKYQLYYSGNAECNDKGYVYLSFPDPNNLNQMRLAFTQDRDIIASCPSGYKTLMPDGKPIILTKQ
;
A
#
# COMPACT_ATOMS: atom_id res chain seq x y z
N MET A 1 6.56 -47.06 35.03
CA MET A 1 6.86 -46.84 33.60
C MET A 1 5.61 -46.57 32.73
N LYS A 2 4.46 -47.21 32.98
CA LYS A 2 3.21 -47.01 32.21
C LYS A 2 2.67 -45.54 32.22
N TYR A 3 2.84 -44.84 33.34
CA TYR A 3 2.38 -43.45 33.49
C TYR A 3 3.31 -42.38 32.89
N ILE A 4 4.60 -42.71 32.67
CA ILE A 4 5.58 -41.77 32.09
C ILE A 4 5.34 -41.60 30.58
N ILE A 5 4.97 -42.68 29.89
CA ILE A 5 4.65 -42.65 28.45
C ILE A 5 3.33 -41.88 28.19
N THR A 6 2.39 -41.92 29.14
CA THR A 6 1.09 -41.24 28.99
C THR A 6 1.21 -39.72 29.20
N PHE A 7 2.17 -39.27 30.03
CA PHE A 7 2.43 -37.85 30.27
C PHE A 7 3.16 -37.17 29.10
N LEU A 8 4.05 -37.87 28.39
CA LEU A 8 4.76 -37.38 27.21
C LEU A 8 3.86 -37.16 25.98
N LEU A 9 2.71 -37.85 25.89
CA LEU A 9 1.73 -37.67 24.82
C LEU A 9 0.88 -36.38 24.96
N TYR A 10 0.82 -35.78 26.14
CA TYR A 10 0.07 -34.54 26.40
C TYR A 10 0.89 -33.25 26.21
N LEU A 11 2.22 -33.35 26.06
CA LEU A 11 3.13 -32.21 25.88
C LEU A 11 3.27 -31.75 24.42
N GLY A 12 2.58 -32.40 23.47
CA GLY A 12 2.83 -32.23 22.03
C GLY A 12 1.96 -31.21 21.28
N THR A 13 1.06 -30.46 21.91
CA THR A 13 0.08 -29.64 21.16
C THR A 13 0.02 -28.15 21.55
N PHE A 14 1.11 -27.57 22.05
CA PHE A 14 1.27 -26.12 22.05
C PHE A 14 2.13 -25.66 20.87
N PHE A 15 1.78 -26.09 19.66
CA PHE A 15 2.21 -25.36 18.47
C PHE A 15 1.30 -24.16 18.33
N CYS A 16 1.76 -23.00 18.83
CA CYS A 16 1.22 -21.71 18.43
C CYS A 16 1.49 -21.56 16.93
N ASN A 17 0.59 -22.09 16.10
CA ASN A 17 0.65 -21.85 14.67
C ASN A 17 0.28 -20.38 14.48
N ALA A 18 1.29 -19.57 14.15
CA ALA A 18 1.09 -18.23 13.63
C ALA A 18 0.03 -18.27 12.52
N GLN A 19 -1.15 -17.69 12.77
CA GLN A 19 -2.28 -17.81 11.85
C GLN A 19 -2.03 -16.90 10.64
N THR A 20 -2.00 -17.51 9.46
CA THR A 20 -1.79 -16.82 8.18
C THR A 20 -3.11 -16.73 7.43
N ILE A 21 -3.46 -15.54 6.97
CA ILE A 21 -4.60 -15.29 6.08
C ILE A 21 -4.13 -14.78 4.72
N THR A 22 -5.02 -14.84 3.73
CA THR A 22 -4.77 -14.23 2.42
C THR A 22 -5.16 -12.74 2.40
N LEU A 23 -4.60 -11.96 1.47
CA LEU A 23 -5.03 -10.57 1.26
C LEU A 23 -6.53 -10.45 0.92
N LYS A 24 -7.10 -11.48 0.26
CA LYS A 24 -8.56 -11.55 0.02
C LYS A 24 -9.33 -11.66 1.34
N GLN A 25 -8.95 -12.59 2.21
CA GLN A 25 -9.61 -12.75 3.50
C GLN A 25 -9.46 -11.51 4.40
N LEU A 26 -8.31 -10.83 4.33
CA LEU A 26 -8.10 -9.56 5.02
C LEU A 26 -9.08 -8.49 4.50
N SER A 27 -9.20 -8.37 3.18
CA SER A 27 -10.11 -7.41 2.54
C SER A 27 -11.58 -7.67 2.89
N GLU A 28 -12.02 -8.93 2.85
CA GLU A 28 -13.40 -9.31 3.17
C GLU A 28 -13.74 -9.02 4.64
N CYS A 29 -12.82 -9.29 5.57
CA CYS A 29 -13.08 -9.08 6.99
C CYS A 29 -13.01 -7.60 7.40
N GLN A 30 -12.11 -6.80 6.79
CA GLN A 30 -12.07 -5.34 6.99
C GLN A 30 -13.27 -4.61 6.41
N ALA A 31 -13.97 -5.25 5.47
CA ALA A 31 -15.23 -4.77 4.92
C ALA A 31 -16.45 -5.24 5.74
N ASP A 32 -16.24 -5.76 6.95
CA ASP A 32 -17.26 -6.28 7.86
C ASP A 32 -18.15 -7.38 7.26
N LEU A 33 -17.67 -8.10 6.23
CA LEU A 33 -18.42 -9.24 5.66
C LEU A 33 -18.45 -10.43 6.63
N TYR A 34 -17.43 -10.55 7.45
CA TYR A 34 -17.33 -11.47 8.59
C TYR A 34 -16.27 -10.96 9.58
N PRO A 35 -16.30 -11.38 10.87
CA PRO A 35 -15.31 -10.95 11.86
C PRO A 35 -13.88 -11.34 11.46
N CYS A 36 -12.93 -10.40 11.52
CA CYS A 36 -11.54 -10.72 11.23
C CYS A 36 -11.03 -11.80 12.18
N PRO A 37 -10.46 -12.91 11.65
CA PRO A 37 -9.80 -13.89 12.50
C PRO A 37 -8.59 -13.25 13.19
N ASN A 38 -8.13 -13.83 14.28
CA ASN A 38 -6.81 -13.48 14.81
C ASN A 38 -5.75 -13.96 13.81
N TYR A 39 -4.79 -13.11 13.43
CA TYR A 39 -3.74 -13.48 12.48
C TYR A 39 -2.47 -12.70 12.76
N THR A 40 -1.34 -13.30 12.41
CA THR A 40 -0.01 -12.67 12.50
C THR A 40 0.56 -12.37 11.11
N ASN A 41 0.04 -13.03 10.06
CA ASN A 41 0.52 -12.86 8.69
C ASN A 41 -0.63 -12.70 7.70
N ALA A 42 -0.52 -11.76 6.78
CA ALA A 42 -1.40 -11.60 5.63
C ALA A 42 -0.60 -11.71 4.32
N LYS A 43 -0.89 -12.73 3.51
CA LYS A 43 -0.06 -13.13 2.36
C LYS A 43 -0.75 -12.97 1.02
N ASP A 44 0.02 -12.57 0.00
CA ASP A 44 -0.45 -12.47 -1.38
C ASP A 44 -0.22 -13.76 -2.17
N ASN A 45 -0.87 -14.84 -1.73
CA ASN A 45 -0.72 -16.16 -2.35
C ASN A 45 -1.38 -16.27 -3.74
N THR A 46 -2.19 -15.27 -4.12
CA THR A 46 -2.95 -15.25 -5.39
C THR A 46 -2.45 -14.18 -6.35
N ASN A 47 -1.31 -13.56 -6.05
CA ASN A 47 -0.67 -12.54 -6.88
C ASN A 47 -1.58 -11.34 -7.21
N LEU A 48 -2.41 -10.92 -6.25
CA LEU A 48 -3.28 -9.76 -6.40
C LEU A 48 -2.48 -8.47 -6.56
N LEU A 49 -1.28 -8.38 -5.96
CA LEU A 49 -0.41 -7.22 -6.05
C LEU A 49 0.37 -7.16 -7.37
N GLY A 50 0.62 -8.30 -8.01
CA GLY A 50 1.49 -8.40 -9.19
C GLY A 50 1.09 -7.49 -10.35
N LYS A 51 -0.22 -7.25 -10.53
CA LYS A 51 -0.73 -6.34 -11.57
C LYS A 51 -0.26 -4.90 -11.41
N PHE A 52 0.03 -4.44 -10.19
CA PHE A 52 0.49 -3.09 -9.91
C PHE A 52 2.02 -2.93 -9.98
N VAL A 53 2.78 -4.03 -9.89
CA VAL A 53 4.25 -3.99 -9.87
C VAL A 53 4.80 -3.48 -11.20
N GLY A 54 5.77 -2.57 -11.10
CA GLY A 54 6.46 -1.99 -12.25
C GLY A 54 6.60 -0.46 -12.17
N THR A 55 7.04 0.11 -13.28
CA THR A 55 7.16 1.56 -13.46
C THR A 55 5.95 2.09 -14.24
N TRP A 56 5.42 3.21 -13.78
CA TRP A 56 4.18 3.80 -14.25
C TRP A 56 4.36 5.29 -14.45
N LYS A 57 4.01 5.79 -15.63
CA LYS A 57 4.15 7.22 -15.94
C LYS A 57 2.83 7.86 -16.31
N GLY A 58 2.66 9.11 -15.92
CA GLY A 58 1.51 9.92 -16.33
C GLY A 58 1.74 11.39 -16.11
N THR A 59 0.77 12.18 -16.55
CA THR A 59 0.80 13.63 -16.46
C THR A 59 -0.49 14.10 -15.82
N SER A 60 -0.38 14.94 -14.81
CA SER A 60 -1.53 15.58 -14.15
C SER A 60 -2.05 16.75 -14.97
N VAL A 61 -3.25 17.21 -14.61
CA VAL A 61 -3.89 18.38 -15.25
C VAL A 61 -3.12 19.68 -15.05
N ASP A 62 -2.26 19.77 -14.03
CA ASP A 62 -1.43 20.95 -13.75
C ASP A 62 -0.06 20.89 -14.46
N GLY A 63 0.15 19.89 -15.32
CA GLY A 63 1.33 19.74 -16.15
C GLY A 63 2.52 19.05 -15.48
N ARG A 64 2.39 18.62 -14.22
CA ARG A 64 3.43 17.80 -13.58
C ARG A 64 3.46 16.40 -14.21
N THR A 65 4.66 15.89 -14.40
CA THR A 65 4.86 14.51 -14.85
C THR A 65 5.30 13.66 -13.68
N TYR A 66 4.76 12.46 -13.62
CA TYR A 66 4.98 11.50 -12.55
C TYR A 66 5.58 10.23 -13.12
N GLU A 67 6.58 9.71 -12.43
CA GLU A 67 7.05 8.34 -12.57
C GLU A 67 6.92 7.67 -11.22
N PHE A 68 6.04 6.67 -11.13
CA PHE A 68 5.90 5.82 -9.95
C PHE A 68 6.56 4.48 -10.19
N ARG A 69 7.27 3.97 -9.19
CA ARG A 69 7.76 2.59 -9.15
C ARG A 69 7.14 1.87 -7.98
N PHE A 70 6.36 0.84 -8.26
CA PHE A 70 5.78 -0.04 -7.24
C PHE A 70 6.51 -1.38 -7.26
N SER A 71 7.02 -1.76 -6.10
CA SER A 71 7.63 -3.07 -5.85
C SER A 71 6.83 -3.83 -4.81
N LYS A 72 6.71 -5.15 -4.94
CA LYS A 72 6.17 -5.98 -3.87
C LYS A 72 7.21 -6.12 -2.76
N LYS A 73 6.76 -6.03 -1.51
CA LYS A 73 7.52 -6.35 -0.31
C LYS A 73 6.77 -7.44 0.45
N ASP A 74 7.44 -8.57 0.65
CA ASP A 74 6.92 -9.64 1.50
C ASP A 74 7.26 -9.35 2.97
N ASP A 75 6.38 -9.78 3.87
CA ASP A 75 6.57 -9.71 5.33
C ASP A 75 6.93 -8.31 5.86
N ASP A 76 6.21 -7.26 5.45
CA ASP A 76 6.34 -5.95 6.08
C ASP A 76 5.62 -5.96 7.43
N GLY A 77 6.38 -5.83 8.53
CA GLY A 77 5.85 -5.80 9.90
C GLY A 77 5.26 -4.46 10.34
N GLY A 78 5.17 -3.47 9.44
CA GLY A 78 4.79 -2.11 9.81
C GLY A 78 5.70 -1.49 10.88
N TRP A 79 5.15 -0.59 11.70
CA TRP A 79 5.88 0.08 12.77
C TRP A 79 6.07 -0.78 14.02
N LEU A 80 5.04 -1.57 14.38
CA LEU A 80 5.03 -2.36 15.61
C LEU A 80 5.71 -3.73 15.46
N ASN A 81 5.91 -4.21 14.22
CA ASN A 81 6.54 -5.50 13.92
C ASN A 81 5.83 -6.72 14.53
N ASP A 82 4.51 -6.61 14.73
CA ASP A 82 3.66 -7.65 15.34
C ASP A 82 2.83 -8.42 14.31
N ILE A 83 2.48 -7.76 13.19
CA ILE A 83 1.68 -8.35 12.12
C ILE A 83 2.37 -8.07 10.78
N PHE A 84 2.61 -9.11 10.00
CA PHE A 84 3.40 -9.07 8.77
C PHE A 84 2.53 -9.20 7.52
N TRP A 85 2.58 -8.22 6.64
CA TRP A 85 1.77 -8.18 5.41
C TRP A 85 2.66 -8.21 4.16
N ASP A 86 2.21 -8.92 3.14
CA ASP A 86 2.71 -8.69 1.79
C ASP A 86 2.06 -7.39 1.25
N ILE A 87 2.86 -6.39 0.91
CA ILE A 87 2.39 -5.06 0.49
C ILE A 87 3.07 -4.56 -0.78
N LEU A 88 2.55 -3.47 -1.36
CA LEU A 88 3.33 -2.65 -2.29
C LEU A 88 4.14 -1.60 -1.53
N VAL A 89 5.34 -1.34 -2.03
CA VAL A 89 6.14 -0.17 -1.65
C VAL A 89 6.25 0.75 -2.86
N GLY A 90 5.76 1.97 -2.70
CA GLY A 90 5.79 3.00 -3.72
C GLY A 90 7.05 3.85 -3.62
N ARG A 91 7.55 4.26 -4.79
CA ARG A 91 8.55 5.32 -4.96
C ARG A 91 8.12 6.20 -6.11
N MET A 92 8.59 7.43 -6.14
CA MET A 92 8.21 8.36 -7.19
C MET A 92 9.30 9.34 -7.57
N THR A 93 9.22 9.83 -8.79
CA THR A 93 9.86 11.07 -9.23
C THR A 93 8.77 11.96 -9.80
N ILE A 94 8.76 13.21 -9.37
CA ILE A 94 7.83 14.23 -9.83
C ILE A 94 8.65 15.30 -10.53
N LYS A 95 8.25 15.70 -11.73
CA LYS A 95 8.84 16.83 -12.44
C LYS A 95 7.79 17.91 -12.67
N LYS A 96 8.23 19.15 -12.62
CA LYS A 96 7.46 20.32 -13.05
C LYS A 96 7.24 20.28 -14.57
N SER A 97 6.36 21.16 -15.05
CA SER A 97 6.08 21.31 -16.48
C SER A 97 7.29 21.71 -17.32
N ASP A 98 8.28 22.38 -16.71
CA ASP A 98 9.56 22.74 -17.34
C ASP A 98 10.58 21.58 -17.38
N GLY A 99 10.22 20.40 -16.87
CA GLY A 99 11.08 19.21 -16.83
C GLY A 99 12.03 19.14 -15.63
N SER A 100 12.11 20.18 -14.79
CA SER A 100 12.92 20.15 -13.57
C SER A 100 12.32 19.21 -12.52
N ILE A 101 13.17 18.50 -11.78
CA ILE A 101 12.75 17.60 -10.71
C ILE A 101 12.20 18.43 -9.55
N LEU A 102 10.98 18.10 -9.11
CA LEU A 102 10.35 18.64 -7.92
C LEU A 102 10.66 17.80 -6.69
N GLU A 103 10.57 16.47 -6.81
CA GLU A 103 10.81 15.51 -5.74
C GLU A 103 11.22 14.15 -6.32
N SER A 104 12.04 13.37 -5.60
CA SER A 104 12.36 12.01 -5.99
C SER A 104 12.71 11.10 -4.80
N THR A 105 11.97 10.01 -4.65
CA THR A 105 12.22 8.95 -3.66
C THR A 105 12.82 7.68 -4.27
N MET A 106 13.27 7.72 -5.52
CA MET A 106 13.73 6.53 -6.26
C MET A 106 14.93 5.81 -5.64
N SER A 107 15.81 6.54 -4.96
CA SER A 107 16.99 6.01 -4.26
C SER A 107 16.77 5.79 -2.76
N VAL A 108 15.56 6.07 -2.25
CA VAL A 108 15.24 5.95 -0.83
C VAL A 108 14.92 4.50 -0.48
N SER A 109 15.29 4.07 0.73
CA SER A 109 15.02 2.74 1.26
C SER A 109 13.51 2.49 1.45
N ASP A 110 13.10 1.23 1.57
CA ASP A 110 11.68 0.89 1.82
C ASP A 110 11.18 1.49 3.15
N ALA A 111 12.06 1.62 4.14
CA ALA A 111 11.72 2.19 5.45
C ALA A 111 11.46 3.70 5.41
N SER A 112 12.07 4.42 4.45
CA SER A 112 12.07 5.89 4.41
C SER A 112 11.28 6.47 3.25
N THR A 113 10.69 5.64 2.37
CA THR A 113 9.89 6.15 1.23
C THR A 113 8.54 6.73 1.66
N HIS A 114 8.06 6.38 2.87
CA HIS A 114 6.78 6.83 3.43
C HIS A 114 5.58 6.68 2.47
N PHE A 115 5.65 5.68 1.59
CA PHE A 115 4.63 5.37 0.60
C PHE A 115 4.43 3.86 0.54
N LYS A 116 3.53 3.35 1.38
CA LYS A 116 3.38 1.92 1.65
C LYS A 116 1.94 1.44 1.47
N GLY A 117 1.81 0.22 1.01
CA GLY A 117 0.54 -0.46 0.82
C GLY A 117 -0.18 -0.74 2.12
N HIS A 118 -1.51 -0.79 2.01
CA HIS A 118 -2.41 -1.11 3.10
C HIS A 118 -3.23 -2.35 2.66
N PHE A 119 -4.50 -2.18 2.34
CA PHE A 119 -5.37 -3.29 1.95
C PHE A 119 -6.15 -3.03 0.66
N PHE A 120 -6.82 -4.08 0.17
CA PHE A 120 -7.76 -4.01 -0.93
C PHE A 120 -9.15 -3.58 -0.46
N ASP A 121 -9.88 -2.85 -1.31
CA ASP A 121 -11.32 -2.70 -1.13
C ASP A 121 -12.03 -4.05 -1.20
N LYS A 122 -13.25 -4.13 -0.65
CA LYS A 122 -14.05 -5.36 -0.54
C LYS A 122 -14.19 -6.20 -1.82
N ASN A 123 -14.04 -5.56 -2.99
CA ASN A 123 -14.20 -6.18 -4.31
C ASN A 123 -12.85 -6.52 -4.97
N LEU A 124 -11.71 -6.26 -4.31
CA LEU A 124 -10.34 -6.46 -4.83
C LEU A 124 -10.02 -5.65 -6.11
N THR A 125 -10.76 -4.56 -6.33
CA THR A 125 -10.66 -3.69 -7.51
C THR A 125 -9.76 -2.48 -7.27
N LYS A 126 -9.65 -2.03 -6.02
CA LYS A 126 -8.84 -0.91 -5.60
C LYS A 126 -7.85 -1.36 -4.54
N TYR A 127 -6.58 -1.03 -4.73
CA TYR A 127 -5.57 -1.21 -3.71
C TYR A 127 -5.22 0.13 -3.10
N GLN A 128 -5.26 0.20 -1.77
CA GLN A 128 -4.96 1.40 -1.01
C GLN A 128 -3.50 1.38 -0.57
N LEU A 129 -2.85 2.54 -0.66
CA LEU A 129 -1.57 2.84 -0.07
C LEU A 129 -1.72 4.10 0.79
N TYR A 130 -0.86 4.26 1.79
CA TYR A 130 -0.69 5.50 2.51
C TYR A 130 0.60 6.19 2.06
N TYR A 131 0.50 7.48 1.75
CA TYR A 131 1.60 8.36 1.38
C TYR A 131 1.76 9.44 2.43
N SER A 132 3.01 9.77 2.79
CA SER A 132 3.33 10.92 3.64
C SER A 132 4.60 11.60 3.14
N GLY A 133 4.43 12.74 2.47
CA GLY A 133 5.52 13.66 2.11
C GLY A 133 5.73 14.68 3.23
N ASN A 134 5.36 15.93 2.96
CA ASN A 134 5.38 16.99 3.96
C ASN A 134 4.13 16.91 4.86
N ALA A 135 4.22 16.10 5.91
CA ALA A 135 3.14 15.89 6.87
C ALA A 135 2.69 17.18 7.59
N GLU A 136 3.58 18.14 7.81
CA GLU A 136 3.26 19.44 8.44
C GLU A 136 2.33 20.26 7.55
N CYS A 137 2.46 20.13 6.22
CA CYS A 137 1.60 20.76 5.23
C CYS A 137 0.41 19.89 4.82
N ASN A 138 0.08 18.85 5.59
CA ASN A 138 -0.93 17.85 5.26
C ASN A 138 -0.75 17.21 3.85
N ASP A 139 0.48 17.13 3.35
CA ASP A 139 0.81 16.44 2.10
C ASP A 139 0.98 14.94 2.37
N LYS A 140 -0.11 14.36 2.88
CA LYS A 140 -0.22 12.97 3.29
C LYS A 140 -1.67 12.50 3.20
N GLY A 141 -1.85 11.20 3.06
CA GLY A 141 -3.16 10.58 2.99
C GLY A 141 -3.13 9.33 2.15
N TYR A 142 -4.30 8.96 1.63
CA TYR A 142 -4.47 7.68 0.95
C TYR A 142 -4.38 7.82 -0.57
N VAL A 143 -3.62 6.92 -1.17
CA VAL A 143 -3.52 6.73 -2.60
C VAL A 143 -4.27 5.44 -2.97
N TYR A 144 -5.12 5.54 -3.99
CA TYR A 144 -5.91 4.41 -4.49
C TYR A 144 -5.46 4.07 -5.91
N LEU A 145 -5.00 2.84 -6.09
CA LEU A 145 -4.66 2.27 -7.39
C LEU A 145 -5.81 1.39 -7.88
N SER A 146 -6.18 1.54 -9.16
CA SER A 146 -7.23 0.74 -9.79
C SER A 146 -7.04 0.66 -11.30
N PHE A 147 -7.67 -0.32 -11.93
CA PHE A 147 -7.69 -0.43 -13.39
C PHE A 147 -9.09 -0.01 -13.89
N PRO A 148 -9.21 1.10 -14.61
CA PRO A 148 -10.50 1.54 -15.15
C PRO A 148 -11.15 0.51 -16.06
N ASP A 149 -10.34 -0.22 -16.83
CA ASP A 149 -10.73 -1.38 -17.61
C ASP A 149 -10.01 -2.61 -17.05
N PRO A 150 -10.74 -3.60 -16.50
CA PRO A 150 -10.14 -4.80 -15.92
C PRO A 150 -9.40 -5.68 -16.94
N ASN A 151 -9.68 -5.52 -18.24
CA ASN A 151 -9.00 -6.25 -19.31
C ASN A 151 -7.74 -5.52 -19.81
N ASN A 152 -7.53 -4.26 -19.43
CA ASN A 152 -6.36 -3.48 -19.81
C ASN A 152 -5.49 -3.14 -18.60
N LEU A 153 -4.56 -4.04 -18.28
CA LEU A 153 -3.60 -3.86 -17.20
C LEU A 153 -2.41 -2.96 -17.56
N ASN A 154 -2.43 -2.26 -18.70
CA ASN A 154 -1.41 -1.27 -19.06
C ASN A 154 -1.79 0.16 -18.69
N GLN A 155 -3.04 0.39 -18.27
CA GLN A 155 -3.54 1.69 -17.81
C GLN A 155 -4.05 1.60 -16.37
N MET A 156 -3.37 2.30 -15.47
CA MET A 156 -3.72 2.33 -14.06
C MET A 156 -4.20 3.73 -13.68
N ARG A 157 -5.30 3.81 -12.97
CA ARG A 157 -5.77 5.04 -12.35
C ARG A 157 -5.19 5.16 -10.94
N LEU A 158 -4.57 6.30 -10.67
CA LEU A 158 -4.14 6.72 -9.34
C LEU A 158 -5.01 7.89 -8.88
N ALA A 159 -5.63 7.76 -7.71
CA ALA A 159 -6.37 8.83 -7.05
C ALA A 159 -5.79 9.08 -5.66
N PHE A 160 -5.63 10.34 -5.27
CA PHE A 160 -5.16 10.71 -3.95
C PHE A 160 -6.28 11.39 -3.15
N THR A 161 -6.29 11.19 -1.84
CA THR A 161 -7.17 11.87 -0.90
C THR A 161 -6.39 12.20 0.34
N GLN A 162 -6.24 13.49 0.61
CA GLN A 162 -5.58 13.97 1.83
C GLN A 162 -6.33 13.56 3.09
N ASP A 163 -5.60 13.40 4.19
CA ASP A 163 -6.20 13.24 5.51
C ASP A 163 -7.02 14.50 5.85
N ARG A 164 -8.27 14.32 6.29
CA ARG A 164 -9.21 15.44 6.52
C ARG A 164 -9.22 15.96 7.96
N ASP A 165 -8.59 15.24 8.88
CA ASP A 165 -8.69 15.49 10.32
C ASP A 165 -7.58 16.41 10.86
N ILE A 166 -6.81 17.06 9.97
CA ILE A 166 -5.64 17.86 10.34
C ILE A 166 -5.78 19.28 9.83
N ILE A 167 -5.77 20.24 10.75
CA ILE A 167 -5.59 21.66 10.44
C ILE A 167 -4.10 21.88 10.20
N ALA A 168 -3.71 22.09 8.95
CA ALA A 168 -2.33 22.41 8.59
C ALA A 168 -2.15 23.90 8.28
N SER A 169 -1.08 24.49 8.79
CA SER A 169 -0.66 25.86 8.48
C SER A 169 0.44 25.83 7.43
N CYS A 170 0.05 25.76 6.16
CA CYS A 170 0.98 25.71 5.04
C CYS A 170 1.31 27.13 4.55
N PRO A 171 2.51 27.36 3.98
CA PRO A 171 2.77 28.59 3.24
C PRO A 171 1.71 28.83 2.15
N SER A 172 1.38 30.09 1.91
CA SER A 172 0.43 30.46 0.86
C SER A 172 0.90 29.91 -0.49
N GLY A 173 -0.01 29.24 -1.20
CA GLY A 173 0.28 28.63 -2.50
C GLY A 173 0.95 27.25 -2.45
N TYR A 174 1.10 26.64 -1.27
CA TYR A 174 1.54 25.24 -1.17
C TYR A 174 0.64 24.33 -2.01
N LYS A 175 1.26 23.44 -2.79
CA LYS A 175 0.58 22.40 -3.54
C LYS A 175 1.12 21.05 -3.12
N THR A 176 0.23 20.11 -2.84
CA THR A 176 0.59 18.72 -2.55
C THR A 176 1.41 18.13 -3.69
N LEU A 177 2.38 17.29 -3.36
CA LEU A 177 3.18 16.54 -4.33
C LEU A 177 2.30 15.55 -5.09
N MET A 178 1.44 14.82 -4.38
CA MET A 178 0.43 13.98 -5.00
C MET A 178 -0.65 14.82 -5.71
N PRO A 179 -1.23 14.33 -6.82
CA PRO A 179 -2.27 15.03 -7.55
C PRO A 179 -3.59 15.01 -6.75
N ASP A 180 -3.81 16.04 -5.93
CA ASP A 180 -5.06 16.19 -5.17
C ASP A 180 -6.22 16.65 -6.06
N GLY A 181 -7.44 16.25 -5.69
CA GLY A 181 -8.69 16.66 -6.34
C GLY A 181 -8.98 16.05 -7.71
N LYS A 182 -7.97 15.57 -8.45
CA LYS A 182 -8.18 14.85 -9.72
C LYS A 182 -7.27 13.63 -9.87
N PRO A 183 -7.84 12.46 -10.24
CA PRO A 183 -7.09 11.26 -10.55
C PRO A 183 -6.18 11.48 -11.75
N ILE A 184 -5.11 10.69 -11.84
CA ILE A 184 -4.26 10.59 -13.03
C ILE A 184 -4.37 9.19 -13.62
N ILE A 185 -4.26 9.12 -14.95
CA ILE A 185 -4.09 7.85 -15.66
C ILE A 185 -2.59 7.67 -15.90
N LEU A 186 -2.10 6.52 -15.45
CA LEU A 186 -0.74 6.08 -15.56
C LEU A 186 -0.64 4.99 -16.62
N THR A 187 0.43 5.01 -17.41
CA THR A 187 0.76 4.00 -18.40
C THR A 187 1.97 3.21 -17.94
N LYS A 188 1.89 1.89 -18.01
CA LYS A 188 3.01 1.00 -17.70
C LYS A 188 4.18 1.26 -18.67
N GLN A 189 5.41 1.18 -18.17
CA GLN A 189 6.65 1.35 -18.95
C GLN A 189 7.30 0.02 -19.30
#